data_AF-A0A830F3V1-F1
#
_entry.id   AF-A0A830F3V1-F1
#
_cell.length_a   1.000
_cell.length_b   1.000
_cell.length_c   1.000
_cell.angle_alpha   90.00
_cell.angle_beta   90.00
_cell.angle_gamma   90.00
#
_symmetry.space_group_name_H-M   'P 1'
#
loop_
_entity.id
_entity.type
_entity.pdbx_description
1 polymer ?
#
loop_
_entity_poly.entity_id
_entity_poly.type
_entity_poly.pdbx_seq_one_letter_code
_entity_poly.pdbx_strand_id
1 'polypeptide(L)' 'MDRDILERLLNPGNDELVLSPRVIADNTDWKRGSVREHLIRLREHGLVEYYDEEGGIYQLSDLGRKWLRGDVPADEIEG' A
#
# COMPACT_ATOMS: atom_id res chain seq x y z
N MET A 1 2.22 1.37 10.09
CA MET A 1 1.46 2.12 9.07
C MET A 1 1.69 1.58 7.68
N ASP A 2 2.90 1.64 7.12
CA ASP A 2 3.16 1.16 5.75
C ASP A 2 2.78 -0.31 5.55
N ARG A 3 3.25 -1.19 6.44
CA ARG A 3 2.83 -2.60 6.45
C ARG A 3 1.32 -2.76 6.57
N ASP A 4 0.65 -1.95 7.39
CA ASP A 4 -0.82 -2.00 7.56
C ASP A 4 -1.54 -1.61 6.26
N ILE A 5 -1.05 -0.60 5.54
CA ILE A 5 -1.58 -0.20 4.23
C ILE A 5 -1.44 -1.35 3.23
N LEU A 6 -0.24 -1.95 3.15
CA LEU A 6 0.03 -3.08 2.25
C LEU A 6 -0.83 -4.30 2.59
N GLU A 7 -0.98 -4.65 3.87
CA GLU A 7 -1.86 -5.75 4.31
C GLU A 7 -3.33 -5.48 3.98
N ARG A 8 -3.79 -4.23 3.99
CA ARG A 8 -5.17 -3.91 3.57
C ARG A 8 -5.39 -4.09 2.08
N LEU A 9 -4.42 -3.71 1.25
CA LEU A 9 -4.46 -3.98 -0.18
C LEU A 9 -4.37 -5.49 -0.46
N LEU A 10 -3.55 -6.23 0.31
CA LEU A 10 -3.45 -7.69 0.20
C LEU A 10 -4.76 -8.40 0.53
N ASN A 11 -5.51 -7.89 1.51
CA ASN A 11 -6.76 -8.46 2.00
C ASN A 11 -6.68 -9.98 2.29
N PRO A 12 -5.85 -10.40 3.27
CA PRO A 12 -5.51 -11.80 3.48
C PRO A 12 -6.74 -12.71 3.62
N GLY A 13 -6.72 -13.81 2.87
CA GLY A 13 -7.83 -14.78 2.83
C GLY A 13 -8.97 -14.43 1.87
N ASN A 14 -8.84 -13.33 1.13
CA ASN A 14 -9.79 -12.89 0.11
C ASN A 14 -9.03 -12.37 -1.13
N ASP A 15 -9.75 -11.88 -2.12
CA ASP A 15 -9.16 -11.20 -3.28
C ASP A 15 -8.51 -9.87 -2.87
N GLU A 16 -7.39 -9.53 -3.53
CA GLU A 16 -6.70 -8.26 -3.33
C GLU A 16 -7.63 -7.08 -3.62
N LEU A 17 -7.47 -6.00 -2.85
CA LEU A 17 -8.28 -4.80 -2.94
C LEU A 17 -7.52 -3.68 -3.67
N VAL A 18 -8.27 -2.90 -4.43
CA VAL A 18 -7.82 -1.62 -4.96
C VAL A 18 -8.46 -0.52 -4.11
N LEU A 19 -7.64 0.33 -3.49
CA LEU A 19 -8.13 1.27 -2.48
C LEU A 19 -7.60 2.68 -2.72
N SER A 20 -8.46 3.67 -2.47
CA SER A 20 -8.04 5.07 -2.39
C SER A 20 -7.53 5.41 -0.98
N PRO A 21 -6.74 6.48 -0.81
CA PRO A 21 -6.30 6.94 0.52
C PRO A 21 -7.46 7.22 1.47
N ARG A 22 -8.63 7.60 0.94
CA ARG A 22 -9.83 7.84 1.74
C ARG A 22 -10.39 6.55 2.31
N VAL A 23 -10.55 5.51 1.49
CA VAL A 23 -11.12 4.23 1.96
C VAL A 23 -10.21 3.58 2.98
N ILE A 24 -8.89 3.65 2.81
CA ILE A 24 -7.94 3.15 3.80
C ILE A 24 -8.07 3.91 5.13
N ALA A 25 -8.12 5.25 5.09
CA ALA A 25 -8.30 6.07 6.28
C ALA A 25 -9.64 5.83 6.99
N ASP A 26 -10.74 5.67 6.23
CA ASP A 26 -12.06 5.40 6.78
C ASP A 26 -12.14 4.03 7.50
N ASN A 27 -11.18 3.13 7.26
CA ASN A 27 -11.10 1.79 7.84
C ASN A 27 -9.86 1.59 8.76
N THR A 28 -9.19 2.67 9.15
CA THR A 28 -8.05 2.65 10.07
C THR A 28 -8.13 3.83 11.03
N ASP A 29 -7.28 3.87 12.05
CA ASP A 29 -7.19 5.02 12.96
C ASP A 29 -6.35 6.19 12.37
N TRP A 30 -5.96 6.09 11.09
CA TRP A 30 -5.07 7.03 10.43
C TRP A 30 -5.82 8.14 9.70
N LYS A 31 -5.27 9.35 9.75
CA LYS A 31 -5.80 10.47 8.97
C LYS A 31 -5.52 10.25 7.47
N ARG A 32 -6.49 10.60 6.62
CA ARG A 32 -6.36 10.54 5.15
C ARG A 32 -5.08 11.20 4.61
N GLY A 33 -4.66 12.33 5.21
CA GLY A 33 -3.42 13.01 4.82
C GLY A 33 -2.18 12.15 5.00
N SER A 34 -2.05 11.51 6.16
CA SER A 34 -0.95 10.58 6.48
C SER A 34 -0.99 9.36 5.57
N VAL A 35 -2.16 8.77 5.35
CA VAL A 35 -2.32 7.63 4.41
C VAL A 35 -1.85 8.02 3.00
N ARG A 36 -2.21 9.21 2.52
CA ARG A 36 -1.77 9.69 1.21
C ARG A 36 -0.25 9.86 1.13
N GLU A 37 0.38 10.43 2.15
CA GLU A 37 1.83 10.61 2.20
C GLU A 37 2.57 9.27 2.15
N HIS A 38 2.11 8.30 2.94
CA HIS A 38 2.68 6.95 2.97
C HIS A 38 2.46 6.19 1.64
N LEU A 39 1.29 6.31 1.01
CA LEU A 39 1.05 5.72 -0.31
C LEU A 39 1.98 6.29 -1.40
N ILE A 40 2.32 7.59 -1.32
CA ILE A 40 3.28 8.20 -2.24
C ILE A 40 4.67 7.59 -2.02
N ARG A 41 5.16 7.50 -0.77
CA ARG A 41 6.45 6.87 -0.45
C ARG A 41 6.50 5.42 -0.91
N LEU A 42 5.49 4.63 -0.54
CA LEU A 42 5.38 3.22 -0.95
C LEU A 42 5.44 3.07 -2.47
N ARG A 43 4.82 3.99 -3.23
CA ARG A 43 4.88 4.00 -4.68
C ARG A 43 6.28 4.38 -5.19
N GLU A 44 6.93 5.35 -4.57
CA GLU A 44 8.33 5.73 -4.89
C GLU A 44 9.30 4.57 -4.67
N HIS A 45 9.07 3.75 -3.65
CA HIS A 45 9.81 2.50 -3.43
C HIS A 45 9.29 1.31 -4.25
N GLY A 46 8.31 1.52 -5.12
CA GLY A 46 7.77 0.49 -6.01
C GLY A 46 6.97 -0.61 -5.32
N LEU A 47 6.52 -0.42 -4.07
CA LEU A 47 5.71 -1.40 -3.32
C LEU A 47 4.22 -1.36 -3.65
N VAL A 48 3.75 -0.21 -4.12
CA VAL A 48 2.39 -0.03 -4.65
C VAL A 48 2.46 0.68 -6.00
N GLU A 49 1.40 0.57 -6.76
CA GLU A 49 1.24 1.27 -8.03
C GLU A 49 -0.19 1.78 -8.18
N TYR A 50 -0.42 2.68 -9.15
CA TYR A 50 -1.77 3.08 -9.47
C TYR A 50 -2.50 1.96 -10.19
N TYR A 51 -3.67 1.61 -9.68
CA TYR A 51 -4.68 0.91 -10.44
C TYR A 51 -5.43 1.89 -11.36
N ASP A 52 -5.75 3.08 -10.83
CA ASP A 52 -6.35 4.20 -11.54
C ASP A 52 -5.73 5.50 -11.00
N GLU A 53 -4.91 6.17 -11.83
CA GLU A 53 -4.21 7.39 -11.45
C GLU A 53 -5.14 8.59 -11.31
N GLU A 54 -6.15 8.72 -12.19
CA GLU A 54 -7.13 9.82 -12.13
C GLU A 54 -8.03 9.68 -10.90
N GLY A 55 -8.44 8.44 -10.59
CA GLY A 55 -9.21 8.10 -9.39
C GLY A 55 -8.39 8.11 -8.09
N GLY A 56 -7.06 8.13 -8.19
CA GLY A 56 -6.16 8.02 -7.03
C GLY A 56 -6.33 6.70 -6.28
N ILE A 57 -6.49 5.60 -7.02
CA ILE A 57 -6.70 4.24 -6.52
C ILE A 57 -5.40 3.46 -6.66
N TYR A 58 -4.98 2.81 -5.58
CA TYR A 58 -3.74 2.06 -5.49
C TYR A 58 -3.99 0.56 -5.39
N GLN A 59 -3.00 -0.21 -5.85
CA GLN A 59 -2.91 -1.66 -5.67
C GLN A 59 -1.49 -2.07 -5.27
N LEU A 60 -1.32 -3.31 -4.80
CA LEU A 60 0.02 -3.87 -4.61
C LEU A 60 0.72 -4.05 -5.96
N SER A 61 2.02 -3.71 -5.97
CA SER A 61 2.90 -4.16 -7.03
C SER A 61 3.39 -5.58 -6.75
N ASP A 62 4.08 -6.19 -7.72
CA ASP A 62 4.74 -7.48 -7.51
C ASP A 62 5.82 -7.42 -6.42
N LEU A 63 6.51 -6.29 -6.28
CA LEU A 63 7.47 -6.07 -5.22
C LEU A 63 6.76 -5.99 -3.85
N GLY A 64 5.64 -5.29 -3.77
CA GLY A 64 4.81 -5.22 -2.55
C GLY A 64 4.37 -6.59 -2.06
N ARG A 65 3.92 -7.45 -2.99
CA ARG A 65 3.55 -8.85 -2.68
C ARG A 65 4.72 -9.66 -2.13
N LYS A 66 5.90 -9.55 -2.74
CA LYS A 66 7.11 -10.24 -2.30
C LYS A 66 7.58 -9.74 -0.93
N TRP A 67 7.58 -8.42 -0.73
CA TRP A 67 7.96 -7.80 0.54
C TRP A 67 7.08 -8.28 1.70
N LEU A 68 5.76 -8.34 1.50
CA LEU A 68 4.82 -8.84 2.52
C LEU A 68 5.02 -10.31 2.88
N ARG A 69 5.51 -11.14 1.95
CA ARG A 69 5.86 -12.55 2.22
C ARG A 69 7.21 -12.72 2.92
N GLY A 70 8.01 -11.66 3.04
CA GLY A 70 9.38 -11.74 3.53
C GLY A 70 10.38 -12.22 2.48
N ASP A 71 10.01 -12.21 1.19
CA ASP A 71 10.86 -12.64 0.07
C ASP A 71 11.92 -11.58 -0.30
N VAL A 72 11.87 -10.38 0.30
CA VAL A 72 12.77 -9.26 0.05
C VAL A 72 13.28 -8.72 1.40
N PRO A 73 14.60 -8.49 1.57
CA PRO A 73 15.14 -7.87 2.77
C PRO A 73 14.52 -6.48 3.00
N ALA A 74 14.05 -6.19 4.22
CA ALA A 74 13.44 -4.91 4.57
C ALA A 74 14.37 -3.70 4.35
N ASP A 75 15.69 -3.95 4.38
CA ASP A 75 16.75 -2.95 4.29
C ASP A 75 16.87 -2.29 2.90
N GLU A 76 16.17 -2.75 1.86
CA GLU A 76 16.16 -2.12 0.53
C GLU A 76 15.20 -0.92 0.41
N ILE A 77 14.33 -0.69 1.39
CA ILE A 77 13.18 0.22 1.25
C ILE A 77 13.23 1.38 2.25
N GLU A 78 13.95 1.26 3.37
CA GLU A 78 14.19 2.37 4.30
C GLU A 78 15.47 3.13 3.91
N GLY A 79 15.34 4.04 2.93
CA GLY A 79 16.38 5.01 2.53
C GLY A 79 15.98 6.44 2.86
#